data_AF-A0A1H9I2Z8-F1
#
_entry.id   AF-A0A1H9I2Z8-F1
#
_cell.length_a   1.000
_cell.length_b   1.000
_cell.length_c   1.000
_cell.angle_alpha   90.00
_cell.angle_beta   90.00
_cell.angle_gamma   90.00
#
_symmetry.space_group_name_H-M   'P 1'
#
loop_
_entity.id
_entity.type
_entity.pdbx_description
1 polymer ?
#
loop_
_entity_poly.entity_id
_entity_poly.type
_entity_poly.pdbx_seq_one_letter_code
_entity_poly.pdbx_strand_id
1 'polypeptide(L)'
;MSDSIAADDESVKTENPASQENQVQEQIEAAQNEAEASEEATPPQAPEPVPVATAPRCENPIVGRKVFFVNPPLYVENYLHLELKLHEYEAYIISDYKYTKNALRKFPDALCFIFIDDEMSYDEWFNFIQSFQNDEKLKTIFVGLMSAVIPKPQKERFMMNLSLPGGFIMLDEFKGSALIEKIVGILELNGAKGRRKYLRLDCDASITINGYFATKTQLLQVTVLNISSVGFTCCYPRSYGDALVKNMLVPSFSITLGRRSIVTPSVVFDIKVVDATRYFAIMLFAKQVGEDDKKVIKNFIFEQLEQRFENLIYAFPPDTEDYSNKKPKAVETDDIPEAEEVETAEEVKPEDEAKTDEAVKTEESGTTEEEKASDTGESEVN
;
A
#
# COMPACT_ATOMS: atom_id res chain seq x y z
N MET A 1 87.60 40.08 -9.27
CA MET A 1 88.82 40.01 -8.45
C MET A 1 88.44 39.16 -7.25
N SER A 2 88.53 37.84 -7.35
CA SER A 2 89.72 36.96 -7.38
C SER A 2 89.89 36.30 -6.01
N ASP A 3 90.21 35.01 -6.09
CA ASP A 3 90.77 34.12 -5.07
C ASP A 3 89.73 33.41 -4.16
N SER A 4 89.52 32.07 -4.21
CA SER A 4 90.44 30.90 -4.23
C SER A 4 91.30 30.88 -2.94
N ILE A 5 91.51 29.85 -2.13
CA ILE A 5 91.42 28.38 -2.12
C ILE A 5 91.50 27.98 -0.63
N ALA A 6 90.88 26.87 -0.19
CA ALA A 6 91.51 25.88 0.70
C ALA A 6 90.57 24.69 0.91
N ALA A 7 91.04 23.51 0.49
CA ALA A 7 90.51 22.21 0.84
C ALA A 7 91.11 21.77 2.18
N ASP A 8 90.35 21.00 2.97
CA ASP A 8 90.95 19.94 3.78
C ASP A 8 89.97 18.78 3.95
N ASP A 9 90.60 17.62 3.96
CA ASP A 9 90.18 16.23 3.87
C ASP A 9 89.89 15.67 5.27
N GLU A 10 88.81 14.89 5.46
CA GLU A 10 88.79 13.88 6.52
C GLU A 10 87.71 12.80 6.33
N SER A 11 88.16 11.65 5.83
CA SER A 11 87.80 10.27 6.17
C SER A 11 86.40 9.97 6.76
N VAL A 12 85.52 9.43 5.90
CA VAL A 12 84.29 8.72 6.30
C VAL A 12 84.61 7.24 6.55
N LYS A 13 84.42 6.79 7.80
CA LYS A 13 84.37 5.37 8.17
C LYS A 13 83.02 4.79 7.77
N THR A 14 83.07 3.76 6.94
CA THR A 14 81.95 2.95 6.49
C THR A 14 81.55 1.95 7.58
N GLU A 15 80.45 2.22 8.27
CA GLU A 15 79.76 1.24 9.12
C GLU A 15 78.69 0.47 8.34
N ASN A 16 78.51 -0.77 8.75
CA ASN A 16 77.93 -1.89 8.03
C ASN A 16 76.38 -1.76 7.92
N PRO A 17 75.78 -1.80 6.71
CA PRO A 17 74.35 -1.51 6.52
C PRO A 17 73.38 -2.58 7.03
N ALA A 18 73.86 -3.76 7.42
CA ALA A 18 73.00 -4.89 7.84
C ALA A 18 72.44 -4.78 9.27
N SER A 19 72.92 -3.85 10.10
CA SER A 19 72.44 -3.65 11.47
C SER A 19 71.37 -2.55 11.61
N GLN A 20 71.12 -1.75 10.57
CA GLN A 20 70.11 -0.70 10.59
C GLN A 20 68.72 -1.18 10.14
N GLU A 21 68.63 -2.19 9.27
CA GLU A 21 67.32 -2.70 8.81
C GLU A 21 66.55 -3.42 9.93
N ASN A 22 67.22 -4.16 10.82
CA ASN A 22 66.53 -4.83 11.93
C ASN A 22 66.00 -3.87 13.01
N GLN A 23 66.65 -2.72 13.23
CA GLN A 23 66.16 -1.73 14.22
C GLN A 23 64.97 -0.92 13.70
N VAL A 24 64.88 -0.70 12.37
CA VAL A 24 63.74 0.00 11.77
C VAL A 24 62.51 -0.92 11.73
N GLN A 25 62.69 -2.23 11.53
CA GLN A 25 61.59 -3.17 11.45
C GLN A 25 60.94 -3.44 12.82
N GLU A 26 61.72 -3.50 13.91
CA GLU A 26 61.19 -3.60 15.28
C GLU A 26 60.45 -2.32 15.74
N GLN A 27 60.86 -1.13 15.27
CA GLN A 27 60.17 0.13 15.59
C GLN A 27 58.85 0.29 14.84
N ILE A 28 58.71 -0.32 13.66
CA ILE A 28 57.45 -0.28 12.89
C ILE A 28 56.41 -1.23 13.49
N GLU A 29 56.80 -2.42 13.96
CA GLU A 29 55.87 -3.35 14.65
C GLU A 29 55.42 -2.83 16.02
N ALA A 30 56.28 -2.12 16.76
CA ALA A 30 55.88 -1.50 18.03
C ALA A 30 54.88 -0.34 17.84
N ALA A 31 55.03 0.46 16.77
CA ALA A 31 54.12 1.57 16.46
C ALA A 31 52.76 1.09 15.90
N GLN A 32 52.70 -0.06 15.24
CA GLN A 32 51.43 -0.64 14.76
C GLN A 32 50.62 -1.27 15.90
N ASN A 33 51.27 -1.85 16.92
CA ASN A 33 50.56 -2.44 18.06
C ASN A 33 50.03 -1.41 19.07
N GLU A 34 50.59 -0.19 19.15
CA GLU A 34 50.00 0.90 19.96
C GLU A 34 48.81 1.60 19.27
N ALA A 35 48.71 1.53 17.94
CA ALA A 35 47.60 2.11 17.18
C ALA A 35 46.30 1.27 17.26
N GLU A 36 46.39 -0.04 17.49
CA GLU A 36 45.21 -0.92 17.63
C GLU A 36 44.63 -0.98 19.05
N ALA A 37 45.28 -0.35 20.04
CA ALA A 37 44.86 -0.43 21.46
C ALA A 37 44.07 0.79 21.98
N SER A 38 43.68 1.76 21.13
CA SER A 38 43.04 3.01 21.59
C SER A 38 41.70 3.39 20.95
N GLU A 39 41.07 2.54 20.12
CA GLU A 39 39.71 2.74 19.62
C GLU A 39 38.72 1.67 20.13
N GLU A 40 38.42 1.70 21.43
CA GLU A 40 37.25 1.01 21.98
C GLU A 40 36.47 1.93 22.93
N ALA A 41 36.19 3.15 22.47
CA ALA A 41 35.16 4.00 23.06
C ALA A 41 33.86 3.81 22.28
N THR A 42 33.03 2.88 22.74
CA THR A 42 31.70 2.62 22.17
C THR A 42 30.89 3.92 22.17
N PRO A 43 30.42 4.43 21.00
CA PRO A 43 29.57 5.61 20.98
C PRO A 43 28.29 5.36 21.79
N PRO A 44 27.73 6.38 22.47
CA PRO A 44 26.51 6.22 23.23
C PRO A 44 25.42 5.65 22.34
N GLN A 45 24.83 4.53 22.77
CA GLN A 45 23.71 3.89 22.09
C GLN A 45 22.64 4.93 21.82
N ALA A 46 22.32 5.13 20.55
CA ALA A 46 21.15 5.90 20.15
C ALA A 46 19.93 5.35 20.90
N PRO A 47 19.05 6.21 21.44
CA PRO A 47 17.87 5.76 22.16
C PRO A 47 17.10 4.77 21.30
N GLU A 48 16.82 3.61 21.87
CA GLU A 48 16.09 2.55 21.17
C GLU A 48 14.81 3.14 20.57
N PRO A 49 14.53 2.90 19.28
CA PRO A 49 13.31 3.41 18.66
C PRO A 49 12.13 2.84 19.44
N VAL A 50 11.31 3.74 19.98
CA VAL A 50 10.05 3.40 20.65
C VAL A 50 9.31 2.39 19.77
N PRO A 51 8.91 1.22 20.30
CA PRO A 51 8.23 0.21 19.52
C PRO A 51 6.93 0.81 18.99
N VAL A 52 6.93 1.17 17.70
CA VAL A 52 5.72 1.49 16.96
C VAL A 52 4.81 0.30 17.15
N ALA A 53 3.62 0.53 17.72
CA ALA A 53 2.60 -0.49 17.92
C ALA A 53 2.33 -1.16 16.57
N THR A 54 3.01 -2.28 16.33
CA THR A 54 2.82 -3.07 15.14
C THR A 54 1.51 -3.76 15.36
N ALA A 55 0.52 -3.43 14.51
CA ALA A 55 -0.73 -4.17 14.46
C ALA A 55 -0.42 -5.67 14.53
N PRO A 56 -1.20 -6.48 15.29
CA PRO A 56 -0.93 -7.89 15.48
C PRO A 56 -0.57 -8.51 14.15
N ARG A 57 0.65 -9.07 14.04
CA ARG A 57 1.18 -9.68 12.81
C ARG A 57 0.18 -10.73 12.36
N CYS A 58 -0.72 -10.35 11.46
CA CYS A 58 -1.79 -11.21 11.07
C CYS A 58 -1.18 -12.33 10.24
N GLU A 59 -1.36 -13.57 10.68
CA GLU A 59 -1.05 -14.72 9.86
C GLU A 59 -1.68 -14.55 8.48
N ASN A 60 -0.92 -14.87 7.43
CA ASN A 60 -1.33 -14.65 6.06
C ASN A 60 -2.69 -15.35 5.81
N PRO A 61 -3.77 -14.60 5.57
CA PRO A 61 -5.10 -15.19 5.51
C PRO A 61 -5.21 -16.13 4.31
N ILE A 62 -6.08 -17.14 4.42
CA ILE A 62 -6.30 -18.12 3.34
C ILE A 62 -6.87 -17.41 2.10
N VAL A 63 -7.69 -16.38 2.33
CA VAL A 63 -8.24 -15.48 1.31
C VAL A 63 -7.53 -14.14 1.44
N GLY A 64 -7.15 -13.53 0.31
CA GLY A 64 -6.55 -12.20 0.32
C GLY A 64 -7.50 -11.15 0.90
N ARG A 65 -6.92 -10.08 1.45
CA ARG A 65 -7.66 -8.94 1.98
C ARG A 65 -8.09 -8.02 0.84
N LYS A 66 -9.24 -7.37 0.99
CA LYS A 66 -9.69 -6.36 0.02
C LYS A 66 -8.89 -5.07 0.25
N VAL A 67 -8.53 -4.41 -0.84
CA VAL A 67 -7.86 -3.11 -0.82
C VAL A 67 -8.81 -2.05 -1.35
N PHE A 68 -9.02 -0.98 -0.61
CA PHE A 68 -9.89 0.13 -0.97
C PHE A 68 -9.08 1.41 -1.13
N PHE A 69 -9.33 2.13 -2.21
CA PHE A 69 -8.87 3.49 -2.43
C PHE A 69 -10.08 4.42 -2.40
N VAL A 70 -10.13 5.32 -1.42
CA VAL A 70 -11.25 6.25 -1.22
C VAL A 70 -10.87 7.60 -1.81
N ASN A 71 -11.73 8.09 -2.71
CA ASN A 71 -11.58 9.36 -3.45
C ASN A 71 -10.18 9.54 -4.09
N PRO A 72 -9.59 8.52 -4.73
CA PRO A 72 -8.25 8.66 -5.27
C PRO A 72 -8.20 9.70 -6.40
N PRO A 73 -7.11 10.46 -6.54
CA PRO A 73 -6.92 11.33 -7.69
C PRO A 73 -6.74 10.52 -8.98
N LEU A 74 -7.01 11.14 -10.14
CA LEU A 74 -7.04 10.48 -11.44
C LEU A 74 -5.78 9.66 -11.78
N TYR A 75 -4.60 10.08 -11.34
CA TYR A 75 -3.38 9.31 -11.62
C TYR A 75 -3.30 8.03 -10.79
N VAL A 76 -3.84 8.01 -9.56
CA VAL A 76 -3.94 6.79 -8.74
C VAL A 76 -4.95 5.84 -9.39
N GLU A 77 -6.09 6.36 -9.82
CA GLU A 77 -7.13 5.59 -10.52
C GLU A 77 -6.62 4.98 -11.83
N ASN A 78 -5.96 5.75 -12.69
CA ASN A 78 -5.57 5.28 -14.01
C ASN A 78 -4.28 4.45 -14.01
N TYR A 79 -3.37 4.69 -13.06
CA TYR A 79 -2.05 4.05 -13.05
C TYR A 79 -1.91 3.02 -11.94
N LEU A 80 -2.09 3.42 -10.67
CA LEU A 80 -1.88 2.51 -9.54
C LEU A 80 -2.90 1.36 -9.55
N HIS A 81 -4.19 1.67 -9.75
CA HIS A 81 -5.24 0.64 -9.79
C HIS A 81 -5.00 -0.36 -10.91
N LEU A 82 -4.62 0.11 -12.11
CA LEU A 82 -4.32 -0.75 -13.24
C LEU A 82 -3.14 -1.69 -12.95
N GLU A 83 -2.08 -1.18 -12.34
CA GLU A 83 -0.90 -1.98 -11.98
C GLU A 83 -1.22 -2.99 -10.87
N LEU A 84 -2.03 -2.62 -9.87
CA LEU A 84 -2.53 -3.55 -8.86
C LEU A 84 -3.37 -4.67 -9.50
N LYS A 85 -4.18 -4.36 -10.52
CA LYS A 85 -4.90 -5.38 -11.30
C LYS A 85 -3.96 -6.31 -12.05
N LEU A 86 -2.90 -5.79 -12.68
CA LEU A 86 -1.90 -6.61 -13.38
C LEU A 86 -1.21 -7.58 -12.43
N HIS A 87 -0.89 -7.10 -11.23
CA HIS A 87 -0.35 -7.89 -10.12
C HIS A 87 -1.39 -8.76 -9.41
N GLU A 88 -2.67 -8.76 -9.82
CA GLU A 88 -3.74 -9.57 -9.24
C GLU A 88 -4.01 -9.32 -7.75
N TYR A 89 -3.87 -8.07 -7.32
CA TYR A 89 -4.45 -7.61 -6.06
C TYR A 89 -5.94 -7.36 -6.24
N GLU A 90 -6.74 -7.69 -5.23
CA GLU A 90 -8.16 -7.37 -5.20
C GLU A 90 -8.38 -5.96 -4.64
N ALA A 91 -8.15 -4.98 -5.51
CA ALA A 91 -8.29 -3.57 -5.22
C ALA A 91 -9.58 -3.00 -5.81
N TYR A 92 -10.17 -2.02 -5.12
CA TYR A 92 -11.36 -1.30 -5.54
C TYR A 92 -11.21 0.19 -5.28
N ILE A 93 -11.90 0.98 -6.10
CA ILE A 93 -12.03 2.42 -5.95
C ILE A 93 -13.41 2.72 -5.40
N ILE A 94 -13.47 3.59 -4.40
CA ILE A 94 -14.70 4.14 -3.84
C ILE A 94 -14.67 5.65 -4.13
N SER A 95 -15.45 6.08 -5.12
CA SER A 95 -15.44 7.47 -5.58
C SER A 95 -16.16 8.46 -4.65
N ASP A 96 -17.06 7.96 -3.81
CA ASP A 96 -17.78 8.77 -2.81
C ASP A 96 -17.55 8.17 -1.42
N TYR A 97 -16.90 8.95 -0.55
CA TYR A 97 -16.53 8.55 0.80
C TYR A 97 -17.72 8.09 1.64
N LYS A 98 -18.94 8.52 1.32
CA LYS A 98 -20.16 8.14 2.06
C LYS A 98 -20.46 6.64 2.00
N TYR A 99 -19.94 5.93 0.99
CA TYR A 99 -20.09 4.48 0.89
C TYR A 99 -18.93 3.69 1.52
N THR A 100 -17.86 4.37 1.95
CA THR A 100 -16.67 3.73 2.53
C THR A 100 -17.02 2.88 3.74
N LYS A 101 -17.80 3.40 4.70
CA LYS A 101 -18.19 2.61 5.87
C LYS A 101 -19.01 1.37 5.51
N ASN A 102 -19.82 1.42 4.45
CA ASN A 102 -20.59 0.26 3.97
C ASN A 102 -19.65 -0.83 3.44
N ALA A 103 -18.64 -0.45 2.66
CA ALA A 103 -17.59 -1.36 2.20
C ALA A 103 -16.82 -1.99 3.37
N LEU A 104 -16.30 -1.16 4.28
CA LEU A 104 -15.42 -1.60 5.36
C LEU A 104 -16.14 -2.50 6.38
N ARG A 105 -17.42 -2.25 6.70
CA ARG A 105 -18.21 -3.13 7.58
C ARG A 105 -18.39 -4.54 7.02
N LYS A 106 -18.31 -4.69 5.70
CA LYS A 106 -18.45 -5.98 5.03
C LYS A 106 -17.14 -6.77 5.02
N PHE A 107 -16.00 -6.07 5.07
CA PHE A 107 -14.66 -6.63 4.99
C PHE A 107 -13.80 -6.11 6.16
N PRO A 108 -13.95 -6.68 7.37
CA PRO A 108 -13.30 -6.17 8.58
C PRO A 108 -11.77 -6.28 8.57
N ASP A 109 -11.18 -7.06 7.66
CA ASP A 109 -9.74 -7.22 7.49
C ASP A 109 -9.17 -6.41 6.32
N ALA A 110 -9.97 -5.51 5.73
CA ALA A 110 -9.58 -4.73 4.57
C ALA A 110 -8.47 -3.71 4.86
N LEU A 111 -7.76 -3.35 3.79
CA LEU A 111 -6.81 -2.24 3.75
C LEU A 111 -7.50 -1.08 3.07
N CYS A 112 -7.55 0.07 3.72
CA CYS A 112 -8.23 1.26 3.23
C CYS A 112 -7.24 2.41 3.16
N PHE A 113 -7.00 2.91 1.96
CA PHE A 113 -6.20 4.10 1.71
C PHE A 113 -7.13 5.26 1.34
N ILE A 114 -7.12 6.32 2.15
CA ILE A 114 -8.03 7.46 2.00
C ILE A 114 -7.26 8.66 1.49
N PHE A 115 -7.71 9.25 0.39
CA PHE A 115 -7.19 10.52 -0.10
C PHE A 115 -7.92 11.68 0.59
N ILE A 116 -7.17 12.58 1.22
CA ILE A 116 -7.72 13.59 2.13
C ILE A 116 -7.58 15.04 1.63
N ASP A 117 -7.17 15.26 0.38
CA ASP A 117 -6.99 16.61 -0.16
C ASP A 117 -8.24 17.16 -0.85
N ASP A 118 -9.31 16.36 -0.96
CA ASP A 118 -10.54 16.71 -1.67
C ASP A 118 -11.80 16.30 -0.89
N GLU A 119 -12.97 16.77 -1.33
CA GLU A 119 -14.34 16.55 -0.82
C GLU A 119 -14.64 17.12 0.58
N MET A 120 -13.69 17.09 1.50
CA MET A 120 -13.86 17.54 2.90
C MET A 120 -12.63 18.28 3.40
N SER A 121 -12.82 19.12 4.41
CA SER A 121 -11.71 19.73 5.15
C SER A 121 -10.93 18.69 5.97
N TYR A 122 -9.69 19.02 6.37
CA TYR A 122 -8.88 18.12 7.20
C TYR A 122 -9.54 17.79 8.55
N ASP A 123 -10.29 18.74 9.14
CA ASP A 123 -11.04 18.50 10.38
C ASP A 123 -12.17 17.50 10.18
N GLU A 124 -12.90 17.61 9.06
CA GLU A 124 -13.96 16.67 8.70
C GLU A 124 -13.39 15.28 8.39
N TRP A 125 -12.30 15.19 7.64
CA TRP A 125 -11.59 13.91 7.40
C TRP A 125 -11.11 13.27 8.70
N PHE A 126 -10.55 14.09 9.60
CA PHE A 126 -10.13 13.63 10.93
C PHE A 126 -11.31 13.03 11.69
N ASN A 127 -12.44 13.74 11.74
CA ASN A 127 -13.66 13.29 12.42
C ASN A 127 -14.27 12.05 11.75
N PHE A 128 -14.19 11.95 10.43
CA PHE A 128 -14.61 10.79 9.65
C PHE A 128 -13.81 9.55 10.03
N ILE A 129 -12.48 9.63 10.03
CA ILE A 129 -11.60 8.51 10.41
C ILE A 129 -11.74 8.19 11.90
N GLN A 130 -11.83 9.21 12.77
CA GLN A 130 -12.05 9.00 14.19
C GLN A 130 -13.36 8.25 14.46
N SER A 131 -14.40 8.47 13.65
CA SER A 131 -15.67 7.75 13.78
C SER A 131 -15.53 6.23 13.64
N PHE A 132 -14.45 5.73 13.01
CA PHE A 132 -14.20 4.29 12.88
C PHE A 132 -13.93 3.64 14.25
N GLN A 133 -13.44 4.41 15.23
CA GLN A 133 -13.21 3.92 16.59
C GLN A 133 -14.52 3.65 17.35
N ASN A 134 -15.64 4.27 16.93
CA ASN A 134 -16.94 4.06 17.55
C ASN A 134 -17.65 2.81 17.00
N ASP A 135 -17.20 2.27 15.86
CA ASP A 135 -17.79 1.10 15.22
C ASP A 135 -16.86 -0.11 15.39
N GLU A 136 -17.31 -1.12 16.13
CA GLU A 136 -16.52 -2.31 16.43
C GLU A 136 -16.01 -3.03 15.18
N LYS A 137 -16.77 -2.99 14.07
CA LYS A 137 -16.38 -3.63 12.80
C LYS A 137 -15.30 -2.84 12.04
N LEU A 138 -15.15 -1.56 12.34
CA LEU A 138 -14.20 -0.68 11.66
C LEU A 138 -12.87 -0.57 12.40
N LYS A 139 -12.82 -0.94 13.69
CA LYS A 139 -11.58 -0.92 14.51
C LYS A 139 -10.46 -1.80 13.95
N THR A 140 -10.80 -2.86 13.22
CA THR A 140 -9.82 -3.82 12.68
C THR A 140 -9.31 -3.45 11.29
N ILE A 141 -9.85 -2.39 10.69
CA ILE A 141 -9.46 -1.95 9.35
C ILE A 141 -8.06 -1.37 9.38
N PHE A 142 -7.25 -1.77 8.40
CA PHE A 142 -5.94 -1.20 8.19
C PHE A 142 -6.09 0.12 7.42
N VAL A 143 -6.02 1.25 8.13
CA VAL A 143 -6.19 2.59 7.53
C VAL A 143 -4.84 3.22 7.21
N GLY A 144 -4.67 3.70 5.98
CA GLY A 144 -3.58 4.57 5.55
C GLY A 144 -4.13 5.85 4.91
N LEU A 145 -3.40 6.95 5.04
CA LEU A 145 -3.77 8.23 4.43
C LEU A 145 -2.86 8.57 3.28
N MET A 146 -3.43 9.18 2.25
CA MET A 146 -2.73 9.67 1.07
C MET A 146 -3.03 11.15 0.89
N SER A 147 -1.99 11.93 0.62
CA SER A 147 -2.11 13.37 0.37
C SER A 147 -0.96 13.81 -0.52
N ALA A 148 -1.24 14.64 -1.51
CA ALA A 148 -0.25 15.37 -2.28
C ALA A 148 0.18 16.66 -1.57
N VAL A 149 -0.73 17.29 -0.82
CA VAL A 149 -0.46 18.55 -0.12
C VAL A 149 -1.15 18.54 1.24
N ILE A 150 -0.37 18.48 2.33
CA ILE A 150 -0.89 18.67 3.68
C ILE A 150 0.07 19.55 4.52
N PRO A 151 -0.44 20.54 5.26
CA PRO A 151 0.39 21.29 6.21
C PRO A 151 0.94 20.38 7.31
N LYS A 152 2.21 20.58 7.67
CA LYS A 152 2.90 19.80 8.72
C LYS A 152 2.10 19.68 10.04
N PRO A 153 1.47 20.76 10.57
CA PRO A 153 0.68 20.65 11.81
C PRO A 153 -0.54 19.71 11.68
N GLN A 154 -1.19 19.70 10.52
CA GLN A 154 -2.33 18.82 10.27
C GLN A 154 -1.86 17.36 10.15
N LYS A 155 -0.78 17.12 9.40
CA LYS A 155 -0.17 15.78 9.29
C LYS A 155 0.20 15.21 10.65
N GLU A 156 0.84 16.00 11.50
CA GLU A 156 1.18 15.61 12.88
C GLU A 156 -0.06 15.28 13.70
N ARG A 157 -1.13 16.07 13.58
CA ARG A 157 -2.40 15.80 14.26
C ARG A 157 -3.00 14.45 13.85
N PHE A 158 -3.04 14.12 12.55
CA PHE A 158 -3.51 12.80 12.09
C PHE A 158 -2.67 11.67 12.70
N MET A 159 -1.34 11.80 12.64
CA MET A 159 -0.42 10.75 13.10
C MET A 159 -0.43 10.55 14.63
N MET A 160 -0.63 11.61 15.41
CA MET A 160 -0.60 11.54 16.87
C MET A 160 -1.93 11.10 17.49
N ASN A 161 -3.06 11.39 16.83
CA ASN A 161 -4.38 11.21 17.43
C ASN A 161 -5.22 10.10 16.78
N LEU A 162 -4.78 9.53 15.65
CA LEU A 162 -5.49 8.45 14.98
C LEU A 162 -4.61 7.21 14.85
N SER A 163 -5.25 6.04 14.91
CA SER A 163 -4.58 4.78 14.58
C SER A 163 -4.55 4.62 13.06
N LEU A 164 -3.36 4.84 12.49
CA LEU A 164 -3.13 4.73 11.05
C LEU A 164 -2.06 3.66 10.77
N PRO A 165 -2.39 2.36 10.83
CA PRO A 165 -1.42 1.28 10.59
C PRO A 165 -0.77 1.34 9.19
N GLY A 166 -1.49 1.88 8.20
CA GLY A 166 -0.97 2.14 6.85
C GLY A 166 -0.10 3.38 6.74
N GLY A 167 0.01 4.13 7.84
CA GLY A 167 0.78 5.36 7.92
C GLY A 167 0.23 6.45 7.00
N PHE A 168 1.13 7.34 6.62
CA PHE A 168 0.84 8.51 5.80
C PHE A 168 1.74 8.50 4.57
N ILE A 169 1.12 8.53 3.38
CA ILE A 169 1.80 8.44 2.09
C ILE A 169 1.68 9.80 1.39
N MET A 170 2.81 10.51 1.34
CA MET A 170 2.94 11.75 0.59
C MET A 170 3.06 11.44 -0.90
N LEU A 171 2.14 11.92 -1.71
CA LEU A 171 2.06 11.57 -3.13
C LEU A 171 2.97 12.43 -4.03
N ASP A 172 3.41 13.57 -3.52
CA ASP A 172 4.42 14.43 -4.15
C ASP A 172 5.83 13.82 -4.07
N GLU A 173 6.13 13.09 -2.99
CA GLU A 173 7.39 12.37 -2.77
C GLU A 173 7.55 11.14 -3.67
N PHE A 174 6.45 10.44 -4.00
CA PHE A 174 6.48 9.19 -4.75
C PHE A 174 5.66 9.33 -6.05
N LYS A 175 6.34 9.32 -7.19
CA LYS A 175 5.72 9.38 -8.53
C LYS A 175 5.94 8.09 -9.30
N GLY A 176 4.96 7.74 -10.14
CA GLY A 176 5.08 6.60 -11.07
C GLY A 176 5.37 5.28 -10.35
N SER A 177 6.40 4.56 -10.81
CA SER A 177 6.77 3.24 -10.29
C SER A 177 7.12 3.23 -8.81
N ALA A 178 7.72 4.31 -8.28
CA ALA A 178 8.10 4.37 -6.87
C ALA A 178 6.88 4.34 -5.93
N LEU A 179 5.76 4.94 -6.36
CA LEU A 179 4.50 4.86 -5.61
C LEU A 179 3.95 3.44 -5.62
N ILE A 180 4.02 2.76 -6.78
CA ILE A 180 3.58 1.37 -6.91
C ILE A 180 4.41 0.47 -6.01
N GLU A 181 5.74 0.56 -6.07
CA GLU A 181 6.64 -0.24 -5.23
C GLU A 181 6.35 -0.04 -3.75
N LYS A 182 6.14 1.22 -3.32
CA LYS A 182 5.79 1.54 -1.94
C LYS A 182 4.45 0.91 -1.54
N ILE A 183 3.40 1.09 -2.35
CA ILE A 183 2.07 0.54 -2.06
C ILE A 183 2.12 -0.99 -2.07
N VAL A 184 2.70 -1.61 -3.09
CA VAL A 184 2.88 -3.07 -3.19
C VAL A 184 3.66 -3.59 -1.98
N GLY A 185 4.73 -2.92 -1.56
CA GLY A 185 5.48 -3.29 -0.35
C GLY A 185 4.61 -3.26 0.92
N ILE A 186 3.78 -2.24 1.08
CA ILE A 186 2.80 -2.16 2.19
C ILE A 186 1.79 -3.32 2.09
N LEU A 187 1.25 -3.58 0.89
CA LEU A 187 0.27 -4.64 0.66
C LEU A 187 0.87 -6.04 0.94
N GLU A 188 2.11 -6.30 0.54
CA GLU A 188 2.81 -7.56 0.76
C GLU A 188 3.13 -7.79 2.24
N LEU A 189 3.64 -6.77 2.93
CA LEU A 189 3.92 -6.81 4.36
C LEU A 189 2.66 -7.16 5.17
N ASN A 190 1.50 -6.69 4.70
CA ASN A 190 0.21 -6.89 5.35
C ASN A 190 -0.60 -8.07 4.77
N GLY A 191 0.02 -8.89 3.91
CA GLY A 191 -0.59 -10.12 3.43
C GLY A 191 -1.83 -9.91 2.57
N ALA A 192 -1.88 -8.84 1.77
CA ALA A 192 -3.06 -8.48 0.98
C ALA A 192 -3.49 -9.58 -0.01
N LYS A 193 -2.56 -10.35 -0.58
CA LYS A 193 -2.89 -11.52 -1.44
C LYS A 193 -3.25 -12.79 -0.64
N GLY A 194 -2.88 -12.83 0.64
CA GLY A 194 -2.94 -14.05 1.43
C GLY A 194 -2.08 -15.16 0.82
N ARG A 195 -2.53 -16.41 0.98
CA ARG A 195 -1.78 -17.59 0.47
C ARG A 195 -1.89 -17.79 -1.04
N ARG A 196 -2.88 -17.18 -1.70
CA ARG A 196 -3.11 -17.35 -3.14
C ARG A 196 -2.35 -16.28 -3.91
N LYS A 197 -1.64 -16.70 -4.96
CA LYS A 197 -0.90 -15.76 -5.82
C LYS A 197 -1.78 -15.07 -6.87
N TYR A 198 -2.89 -15.71 -7.24
CA TYR A 198 -3.76 -15.33 -8.35
C TYR A 198 -5.16 -15.03 -7.83
N LEU A 199 -5.76 -13.96 -8.33
CA LEU A 199 -7.14 -13.59 -8.04
C LEU A 199 -8.10 -14.63 -8.64
N ARG A 200 -9.18 -14.92 -7.91
CA ARG A 200 -10.17 -15.93 -8.30
C ARG A 200 -11.56 -15.34 -8.26
N LEU A 201 -12.31 -15.57 -9.33
CA LEU A 201 -13.73 -15.29 -9.39
C LEU A 201 -14.52 -16.57 -9.15
N ASP A 202 -15.37 -16.58 -8.11
CA ASP A 202 -16.37 -17.62 -7.93
C ASP A 202 -17.59 -17.33 -8.81
N CYS A 203 -17.97 -18.29 -9.64
CA CYS A 203 -19.03 -18.18 -10.63
C CYS A 203 -20.34 -18.68 -9.99
N ASP A 204 -21.25 -17.76 -9.70
CA ASP A 204 -22.61 -18.10 -9.25
C ASP A 204 -23.59 -17.99 -10.42
N ALA A 205 -24.89 -18.14 -10.14
CA ALA A 205 -25.93 -18.06 -11.15
C ALA A 205 -26.03 -16.69 -11.85
N SER A 206 -25.44 -15.63 -11.29
CA SER A 206 -25.43 -14.29 -11.91
C SER A 206 -24.35 -14.14 -12.97
N ILE A 207 -23.32 -15.00 -12.95
CA ILE A 207 -22.20 -14.93 -13.89
C ILE A 207 -22.33 -16.02 -14.95
N THR A 208 -22.53 -15.60 -16.19
CA THR A 208 -22.61 -16.51 -17.33
C THR A 208 -21.20 -16.92 -17.78
N ILE A 209 -20.70 -18.04 -17.27
CA ILE A 209 -19.52 -18.73 -17.82
C ILE A 209 -19.92 -20.12 -18.31
N ASN A 210 -19.66 -20.38 -19.58
CA ASN A 210 -19.86 -21.70 -20.17
C ASN A 210 -18.52 -22.30 -20.57
N GLY A 211 -18.32 -23.58 -20.23
CA GLY A 211 -17.14 -24.35 -20.62
C GLY A 211 -17.52 -25.47 -21.57
N TYR A 212 -16.70 -25.70 -22.60
CA TYR A 212 -16.87 -26.79 -23.56
C TYR A 212 -15.54 -27.44 -23.88
N PHE A 213 -15.54 -28.76 -24.05
CA PHE A 213 -14.40 -29.47 -24.60
C PHE A 213 -14.84 -30.57 -25.56
N ALA A 214 -14.05 -30.78 -26.61
CA ALA A 214 -14.33 -31.81 -27.60
C ALA A 214 -13.71 -33.15 -27.17
N THR A 215 -14.48 -34.22 -27.34
CA THR A 215 -13.98 -35.59 -27.39
C THR A 215 -13.95 -36.06 -28.86
N LYS A 216 -13.50 -37.28 -29.13
CA LYS A 216 -13.50 -37.84 -30.50
C LYS A 216 -14.91 -37.91 -31.11
N THR A 217 -15.95 -37.98 -30.29
CA THR A 217 -17.32 -38.29 -30.72
C THR A 217 -18.33 -37.18 -30.44
N GLN A 218 -18.06 -36.32 -29.47
CA GLN A 218 -19.04 -35.33 -28.98
C GLN A 218 -18.38 -34.10 -28.37
N LEU A 219 -19.08 -32.96 -28.45
CA LEU A 219 -18.77 -31.73 -27.72
C LEU A 219 -19.47 -31.79 -26.36
N LEU A 220 -18.70 -31.73 -25.28
CA LEU A 220 -19.20 -31.83 -23.92
C LEU A 220 -19.23 -30.47 -23.25
N GLN A 221 -20.39 -30.09 -22.71
CA GLN A 221 -20.56 -28.88 -21.91
C GLN A 221 -20.28 -29.17 -20.44
N VAL A 222 -19.60 -28.24 -19.77
CA VAL A 222 -19.36 -28.26 -18.33
C VAL A 222 -19.77 -26.92 -17.70
N THR A 223 -20.06 -26.97 -16.40
CA THR A 223 -20.34 -25.78 -15.59
C THR A 223 -19.06 -25.32 -14.92
N VAL A 224 -18.56 -24.12 -15.27
CA VAL A 224 -17.41 -23.52 -14.60
C VAL A 224 -17.85 -22.95 -13.26
N LEU A 225 -17.15 -23.31 -12.18
CA LEU A 225 -17.48 -22.91 -10.81
C LEU A 225 -16.63 -21.76 -10.31
N ASN A 226 -15.36 -21.70 -10.72
CA ASN A 226 -14.50 -20.56 -10.48
C ASN A 226 -13.39 -20.51 -11.52
N ILE A 227 -12.81 -19.33 -11.70
CA ILE A 227 -11.75 -19.08 -12.68
C ILE A 227 -10.70 -18.13 -12.11
N SER A 228 -9.44 -18.36 -12.47
CA SER A 228 -8.29 -17.46 -12.28
C SER A 228 -7.47 -17.42 -13.58
N SER A 229 -6.43 -16.59 -13.63
CA SER A 229 -5.52 -16.52 -14.79
C SER A 229 -4.67 -17.79 -15.02
N VAL A 230 -4.65 -18.73 -14.07
CA VAL A 230 -3.87 -19.99 -14.15
C VAL A 230 -4.72 -21.24 -14.31
N GLY A 231 -6.03 -21.14 -14.14
CA GLY A 231 -6.91 -22.29 -14.26
C GLY A 231 -8.30 -22.00 -13.77
N PHE A 232 -9.11 -23.05 -13.72
CA PHE A 232 -10.50 -22.96 -13.31
C PHE A 232 -10.93 -24.29 -12.71
N THR A 233 -12.07 -24.29 -12.04
CA THR A 233 -12.72 -25.53 -11.62
C THR A 233 -14.06 -25.67 -12.31
N CYS A 234 -14.46 -26.90 -12.58
CA CYS A 234 -15.72 -27.16 -13.24
C CYS A 234 -16.40 -28.42 -12.71
N CYS A 235 -17.72 -28.48 -12.90
CA CYS A 235 -18.54 -29.65 -12.68
C CYS A 235 -19.06 -30.19 -14.01
N TYR A 236 -19.12 -31.52 -14.11
CA TYR A 236 -19.68 -32.20 -15.27
C TYR A 236 -20.41 -33.51 -14.88
N PRO A 237 -21.41 -33.93 -15.68
CA PRO A 237 -22.14 -35.16 -15.42
C PRO A 237 -21.28 -36.43 -15.46
N ARG A 238 -21.59 -37.38 -14.57
CA ARG A 238 -21.00 -38.73 -14.56
C ARG A 238 -21.34 -39.55 -15.81
N SER A 239 -22.42 -39.20 -16.51
CA SER A 239 -22.76 -39.79 -17.80
C SER A 239 -21.70 -39.54 -18.88
N TYR A 240 -20.78 -38.58 -18.66
CA TYR A 240 -19.64 -38.38 -19.54
C TYR A 240 -18.55 -39.45 -19.35
N GLY A 241 -18.67 -40.33 -18.35
CA GLY A 241 -17.71 -41.40 -18.08
C GLY A 241 -16.32 -40.87 -17.79
N ASP A 242 -15.29 -41.52 -18.35
CA ASP A 242 -13.88 -41.16 -18.23
C ASP A 242 -13.44 -40.10 -19.27
N ALA A 243 -14.35 -39.22 -19.71
CA ALA A 243 -14.04 -38.17 -20.69
C ALA A 243 -12.92 -37.22 -20.22
N LEU A 244 -12.75 -37.07 -18.91
CA LEU A 244 -11.61 -36.40 -18.29
C LEU A 244 -10.94 -37.37 -17.32
N VAL A 245 -9.62 -37.43 -17.36
CA VAL A 245 -8.79 -38.25 -16.46
C VAL A 245 -7.71 -37.36 -15.86
N LYS A 246 -7.32 -37.63 -14.61
CA LYS A 246 -6.21 -36.92 -13.97
C LYS A 246 -4.94 -36.97 -14.84
N ASN A 247 -4.24 -35.84 -14.92
CA ASN A 247 -3.07 -35.58 -15.78
C ASN A 247 -3.34 -35.60 -17.29
N MET A 248 -4.61 -35.67 -17.72
CA MET A 248 -4.96 -35.55 -19.14
C MET A 248 -4.78 -34.12 -19.63
N LEU A 249 -4.15 -33.97 -20.80
CA LEU A 249 -4.16 -32.72 -21.56
C LEU A 249 -5.43 -32.66 -22.41
N VAL A 250 -6.19 -31.58 -22.24
CA VAL A 250 -7.31 -31.18 -23.09
C VAL A 250 -6.80 -30.10 -24.04
N PRO A 251 -6.53 -30.41 -25.32
CA PRO A 251 -5.86 -29.47 -26.23
C PRO A 251 -6.69 -28.22 -26.53
N SER A 252 -8.02 -28.37 -26.57
CA SER A 252 -8.95 -27.29 -26.91
C SER A 252 -10.10 -27.28 -25.91
N PHE A 253 -9.94 -26.49 -24.85
CA PHE A 253 -11.03 -26.18 -23.93
C PHE A 253 -11.54 -24.77 -24.25
N SER A 254 -12.80 -24.66 -24.66
CA SER A 254 -13.43 -23.37 -24.94
C SER A 254 -14.12 -22.84 -23.68
N ILE A 255 -13.80 -21.60 -23.31
CA ILE A 255 -14.44 -20.89 -22.19
C ILE A 255 -15.06 -19.62 -22.74
N THR A 256 -16.37 -19.47 -22.55
CA THR A 256 -17.09 -18.23 -22.88
C THR A 256 -17.24 -17.38 -21.62
N LEU A 257 -16.59 -16.21 -21.63
CA LEU A 257 -16.54 -15.21 -20.58
C LEU A 257 -17.37 -13.98 -21.03
N GLY A 258 -18.65 -13.96 -20.66
CA GLY A 258 -19.58 -12.93 -21.13
C GLY A 258 -19.70 -12.94 -22.66
N ARG A 259 -19.18 -11.88 -23.32
CA ARG A 259 -19.21 -11.74 -24.79
C ARG A 259 -17.97 -12.29 -25.49
N ARG A 260 -16.94 -12.70 -24.75
CA ARG A 260 -15.68 -13.20 -25.31
C ARG A 260 -15.61 -14.71 -25.15
N SER A 261 -15.04 -15.39 -26.13
CA SER A 261 -14.73 -16.82 -26.02
C SER A 261 -13.26 -17.03 -26.27
N ILE A 262 -12.62 -17.80 -25.40
CA ILE A 262 -11.21 -18.18 -25.52
C ILE A 262 -11.12 -19.70 -25.67
N VAL A 263 -10.10 -20.17 -26.37
CA VAL A 263 -9.82 -21.59 -26.53
C VAL A 263 -8.42 -21.85 -26.00
N THR A 264 -8.33 -22.52 -24.86
CA THR A 264 -7.08 -22.68 -24.12
C THR A 264 -6.77 -24.16 -23.87
N PRO A 265 -5.55 -24.64 -24.16
CA PRO A 265 -5.12 -25.96 -23.72
C PRO A 265 -5.09 -26.02 -22.19
N SER A 266 -5.67 -27.07 -21.61
CA SER A 266 -5.82 -27.22 -20.16
C SER A 266 -5.45 -28.63 -19.71
N VAL A 267 -4.82 -28.76 -18.55
CA VAL A 267 -4.48 -30.05 -17.93
C VAL A 267 -5.43 -30.31 -16.77
N VAL A 268 -5.97 -31.52 -16.71
CA VAL A 268 -6.76 -31.99 -15.59
C VAL A 268 -5.83 -32.27 -14.41
N PHE A 269 -5.83 -31.43 -13.38
CA PHE A 269 -4.97 -31.59 -12.22
C PHE A 269 -5.52 -32.61 -11.22
N ASP A 270 -6.82 -32.57 -10.97
CA ASP A 270 -7.49 -33.49 -10.05
C ASP A 270 -8.96 -33.65 -10.41
N ILE A 271 -9.54 -34.81 -10.09
CA ILE A 271 -10.96 -35.08 -10.25
C ILE A 271 -11.48 -35.66 -8.94
N LYS A 272 -12.62 -35.16 -8.49
CA LYS A 272 -13.32 -35.64 -7.29
C LYS A 272 -14.76 -35.96 -7.63
N VAL A 273 -15.29 -36.99 -6.99
CA VAL A 273 -16.73 -37.26 -6.99
C VAL A 273 -17.40 -36.26 -6.08
N VAL A 274 -18.39 -35.53 -6.59
CA VAL A 274 -19.22 -34.63 -5.76
C VAL A 274 -20.42 -35.39 -5.23
N ASP A 275 -21.15 -36.05 -6.13
CA ASP A 275 -22.37 -36.78 -5.81
C ASP A 275 -22.58 -37.96 -6.79
N ALA A 276 -23.73 -38.64 -6.69
CA ALA A 276 -24.06 -39.77 -7.53
C ALA A 276 -24.07 -39.44 -9.04
N THR A 277 -24.23 -38.16 -9.39
CA THR A 277 -24.48 -37.68 -10.76
C THR A 277 -23.37 -36.79 -11.33
N ARG A 278 -22.46 -36.25 -10.51
CA ARG A 278 -21.47 -35.25 -10.96
C ARG A 278 -20.04 -35.49 -10.48
N TYR A 279 -19.11 -35.13 -11.35
CA TYR A 279 -17.69 -34.98 -11.04
C TYR A 279 -17.33 -33.50 -10.92
N PHE A 280 -16.33 -33.22 -10.08
CA PHE A 280 -15.65 -31.94 -9.94
C PHE A 280 -14.22 -32.09 -10.46
N ALA A 281 -13.79 -31.22 -11.37
CA ALA A 281 -12.43 -31.20 -11.89
C ALA A 281 -11.73 -29.87 -11.59
N ILE A 282 -10.45 -29.98 -11.30
CA ILE A 282 -9.52 -28.85 -11.22
C ILE A 282 -8.74 -28.82 -12.53
N MET A 283 -8.89 -27.75 -13.28
CA MET A 283 -8.26 -27.54 -14.59
C MET A 283 -7.17 -26.47 -14.46
N LEU A 284 -5.97 -26.77 -14.93
CA LEU A 284 -4.87 -25.80 -15.00
C LEU A 284 -4.62 -25.45 -16.45
N PHE A 285 -4.48 -24.16 -16.77
CA PHE A 285 -4.07 -23.75 -18.10
C PHE A 285 -2.66 -24.25 -18.39
N ALA A 286 -2.45 -24.78 -19.59
CA ALA A 286 -1.11 -25.17 -20.02
C ALA A 286 -0.23 -23.91 -20.15
N LYS A 287 1.09 -24.08 -20.00
CA LYS A 287 2.06 -22.97 -20.10
C LYS A 287 2.02 -22.23 -21.44
N GLN A 288 1.42 -22.83 -22.47
CA GLN A 288 1.31 -22.33 -23.83
C GLN A 288 0.21 -21.26 -23.99
N VAL A 289 -0.64 -21.06 -22.99
CA VAL A 289 -1.69 -20.02 -23.04
C VAL A 289 -1.01 -18.65 -23.08
N GLY A 290 -1.32 -17.88 -24.13
CA GLY A 290 -0.74 -16.56 -24.37
C GLY A 290 -1.16 -15.53 -23.33
N GLU A 291 -0.37 -14.47 -23.20
CA GLU A 291 -0.67 -13.37 -22.28
C GLU A 291 -1.96 -12.62 -22.65
N ASP A 292 -2.34 -12.61 -23.94
CA ASP A 292 -3.60 -12.00 -24.39
C ASP A 292 -4.82 -12.72 -23.80
N ASP A 293 -4.85 -14.06 -23.84
CA ASP A 293 -5.93 -14.85 -23.25
C ASP A 293 -5.98 -14.67 -21.73
N LYS A 294 -4.81 -14.65 -21.06
CA LYS A 294 -4.74 -14.37 -19.62
C LYS A 294 -5.24 -12.97 -19.30
N LYS A 295 -4.93 -11.97 -20.12
CA LYS A 295 -5.44 -10.60 -19.98
C LYS A 295 -6.96 -10.56 -20.13
N VAL A 296 -7.53 -11.29 -21.10
CA VAL A 296 -8.98 -11.44 -21.24
C VAL A 296 -9.60 -12.04 -19.98
N ILE A 297 -9.02 -13.11 -19.43
CA ILE A 297 -9.49 -13.74 -18.20
C ILE A 297 -9.40 -12.79 -17.01
N LYS A 298 -8.25 -12.13 -16.80
CA LYS A 298 -8.04 -11.17 -15.72
C LYS A 298 -9.03 -10.03 -15.78
N ASN A 299 -9.19 -9.40 -16.95
CA ASN A 299 -10.13 -8.28 -17.12
C ASN A 299 -11.56 -8.71 -16.80
N PHE A 300 -11.99 -9.88 -17.30
CA PHE A 300 -13.31 -10.41 -16.97
C PHE A 300 -13.48 -10.65 -15.46
N ILE A 301 -12.48 -11.22 -14.79
CA ILE A 301 -12.49 -11.42 -13.33
C ILE A 301 -12.67 -10.07 -12.61
N PHE A 302 -11.87 -9.07 -12.96
CA PHE A 302 -11.94 -7.75 -12.34
C PHE A 302 -13.28 -7.07 -12.59
N GLU A 303 -13.77 -7.04 -13.82
CA GLU A 303 -15.07 -6.46 -14.18
C GLU A 303 -16.21 -7.06 -13.35
N GLN A 304 -16.23 -8.40 -13.20
CA GLN A 304 -17.25 -9.09 -12.42
C GLN A 304 -17.13 -8.83 -10.91
N LEU A 305 -15.89 -8.76 -10.38
CA LEU A 305 -15.66 -8.45 -8.97
C LEU A 305 -16.02 -7.00 -8.63
N GLU A 306 -15.67 -6.04 -9.49
CA GLU A 306 -16.03 -4.64 -9.35
C GLU A 306 -17.55 -4.46 -9.39
N GLN A 307 -18.24 -5.05 -10.37
CA GLN A 307 -19.70 -5.00 -10.46
C GLN A 307 -20.38 -5.59 -9.21
N ARG A 308 -19.87 -6.70 -8.67
CA ARG A 308 -20.38 -7.29 -7.42
C ARG A 308 -20.14 -6.38 -6.22
N PHE A 309 -18.97 -5.77 -6.16
CA PHE A 309 -18.62 -4.83 -5.10
C PHE A 309 -19.53 -3.60 -5.12
N GLU A 310 -19.73 -2.98 -6.28
CA GLU A 310 -20.63 -1.84 -6.46
C GLU A 310 -22.06 -2.17 -6.04
N ASN A 311 -22.62 -3.27 -6.55
CA ASN A 311 -23.96 -3.73 -6.16
C ASN A 311 -24.08 -3.97 -4.65
N LEU A 312 -23.01 -4.43 -4.01
CA LEU A 312 -22.98 -4.69 -2.59
C LEU A 312 -22.96 -3.41 -1.76
N ILE A 313 -22.20 -2.40 -2.15
CA ILE A 313 -22.06 -1.15 -1.38
C ILE A 313 -23.23 -0.18 -1.60
N TYR A 314 -23.74 -0.11 -2.84
CA TYR A 314 -24.83 0.79 -3.21
C TYR A 314 -26.22 0.25 -2.85
N ALA A 315 -26.30 -1.02 -2.45
CA ALA A 315 -27.52 -1.57 -1.85
C ALA A 315 -27.83 -1.00 -0.45
N PHE A 316 -26.87 -0.33 0.19
CA PHE A 316 -27.03 0.29 1.50
C PHE A 316 -27.07 1.82 1.37
N PRO A 317 -27.81 2.51 2.24
CA PRO A 317 -27.86 3.97 2.22
C PRO A 317 -26.46 4.56 2.46
N PRO A 318 -26.12 5.68 1.81
CA PRO A 318 -24.87 6.39 2.07
C PRO A 318 -24.81 6.90 3.51
N ASP A 319 -23.58 7.12 4.00
CA ASP A 319 -23.37 7.83 5.26
C ASP A 319 -23.87 9.28 5.14
N THR A 320 -24.72 9.68 6.09
CA THR A 320 -25.30 11.03 6.19
C THR A 320 -24.83 11.76 7.44
N GLU A 321 -23.84 11.22 8.16
CA GLU A 321 -23.26 11.87 9.33
C GLU A 321 -22.53 13.16 8.93
N ASP A 322 -22.79 14.25 9.67
CA ASP A 322 -22.12 15.53 9.49
C ASP A 322 -20.82 15.57 10.30
N TYR A 323 -19.69 15.68 9.61
CA TYR A 323 -18.36 15.67 10.21
C TYR A 323 -17.81 17.07 10.55
N SER A 324 -18.55 18.14 10.22
CA SER A 324 -18.11 19.52 10.46
C SER A 324 -18.17 19.91 11.95
N ASN A 325 -19.07 19.28 12.72
CA ASN A 325 -19.47 19.77 14.05
C ASN A 325 -18.95 18.95 15.24
N LYS A 326 -18.12 17.92 15.04
CA LYS A 326 -17.55 17.17 16.16
C LYS A 326 -16.37 17.91 16.76
N LYS A 327 -16.61 18.60 17.88
CA LYS A 327 -15.52 18.92 18.82
C LYS A 327 -14.90 17.59 19.26
N PRO A 328 -13.56 17.46 19.29
CA PRO A 328 -12.93 16.29 19.86
C PRO A 328 -13.49 16.11 21.27
N LYS A 329 -14.16 14.97 21.53
CA LYS A 329 -14.42 14.58 22.91
C LYS A 329 -13.05 14.51 23.56
N ALA A 330 -12.76 15.46 24.46
CA ALA A 330 -11.64 15.33 25.35
C ALA A 330 -11.75 13.94 25.96
N VAL A 331 -10.70 13.15 25.79
CA VAL A 331 -10.57 11.85 26.45
C VAL A 331 -10.81 12.17 27.93
N GLU A 332 -11.93 11.71 28.48
CA GLU A 332 -12.14 11.72 29.93
C GLU A 332 -11.01 10.86 30.48
N THR A 333 -9.99 11.52 31.02
CA THR A 333 -8.97 10.87 31.83
C THR A 333 -9.70 10.37 33.06
N ASP A 334 -10.07 9.09 33.05
CA ASP A 334 -10.54 8.37 34.22
C ASP A 334 -9.50 8.53 35.35
N ASP A 335 -9.96 9.13 36.44
CA ASP A 335 -9.51 8.97 37.82
C ASP A 335 -8.00 8.82 38.05
N ILE A 336 -7.29 9.97 38.10
CA ILE A 336 -6.14 10.09 39.00
C ILE A 336 -6.70 10.52 40.37
N PRO A 337 -6.56 9.72 41.43
CA PRO A 337 -7.01 10.12 42.76
C PRO A 337 -6.23 11.35 43.22
N GLU A 338 -6.97 12.37 43.67
CA GLU A 338 -6.47 13.56 44.37
C GLU A 338 -5.48 13.12 45.47
N ALA A 339 -4.20 13.43 45.27
CA ALA A 339 -3.23 13.42 46.34
C ALA A 339 -3.42 14.69 47.17
N GLU A 340 -3.50 14.47 48.48
CA GLU A 340 -3.79 15.41 49.54
C GLU A 340 -3.03 16.74 49.45
N GLU A 341 -3.77 17.79 49.82
CA GLU A 341 -3.30 19.15 50.07
C GLU A 341 -2.06 19.17 50.98
N VAL A 342 -1.00 19.86 50.53
CA VAL A 342 0.04 20.36 51.42
C VAL A 342 0.06 21.88 51.32
N GLU A 343 -0.20 22.50 52.46
CA GLU A 343 -0.29 23.93 52.72
C GLU A 343 1.01 24.72 52.44
N THR A 344 0.81 25.89 51.82
CA THR A 344 1.42 27.22 52.10
C THR A 344 2.95 27.44 52.12
N ALA A 345 3.39 28.37 51.25
CA ALA A 345 4.17 29.57 51.58
C ALA A 345 4.21 30.48 50.33
N GLU A 346 3.49 31.60 50.30
CA GLU A 346 3.88 32.95 50.73
C GLU A 346 4.53 33.80 49.59
N GLU A 347 3.67 34.73 49.17
CA GLU A 347 3.75 35.95 48.37
C GLU A 347 5.07 36.77 48.43
N VAL A 348 5.57 37.23 47.26
CA VAL A 348 6.19 38.58 47.08
C VAL A 348 6.00 39.07 45.63
N LYS A 349 5.27 40.19 45.47
CA LYS A 349 5.35 41.14 44.33
C LYS A 349 6.33 42.29 44.69
N PRO A 350 6.91 43.01 43.71
CA PRO A 350 6.33 44.28 43.19
C PRO A 350 6.38 44.38 41.64
N GLU A 351 5.42 45.01 40.93
CA GLU A 351 5.30 46.46 40.57
C GLU A 351 6.60 47.01 39.95
N ASP A 352 6.67 47.79 38.87
CA ASP A 352 5.81 48.50 37.91
C ASP A 352 6.81 48.90 36.77
N GLU A 353 6.51 49.30 35.52
CA GLU A 353 5.85 50.54 35.10
C GLU A 353 5.96 50.66 33.55
N ALA A 354 4.87 51.11 32.92
CA ALA A 354 4.78 52.20 31.91
C ALA A 354 5.26 52.13 30.43
N LYS A 355 4.30 52.55 29.57
CA LYS A 355 4.36 53.45 28.38
C LYS A 355 4.85 52.84 27.05
N THR A 356 4.35 53.16 25.85
CA THR A 356 3.54 54.28 25.29
C THR A 356 3.13 53.91 23.84
N ASP A 357 2.06 54.54 23.32
CA ASP A 357 1.79 55.07 21.95
C ASP A 357 2.20 54.24 20.70
N GLU A 358 1.54 54.25 19.53
CA GLU A 358 0.90 55.32 18.79
C GLU A 358 0.17 54.71 17.55
N ALA A 359 -0.62 55.54 16.88
CA ALA A 359 -1.51 55.25 15.76
C ALA A 359 -0.82 54.97 14.40
N VAL A 360 -1.62 54.57 13.39
CA VAL A 360 -1.59 54.97 11.94
C VAL A 360 -2.49 53.98 11.16
N LYS A 361 -3.69 54.38 10.67
CA LYS A 361 -4.03 54.82 9.29
C LYS A 361 -3.38 53.93 8.21
N THR A 362 -4.05 53.41 7.18
CA THR A 362 -4.83 54.09 6.12
C THR A 362 -5.33 52.99 5.16
N GLU A 363 -6.51 53.20 4.53
CA GLU A 363 -6.84 53.10 3.08
C GLU A 363 -6.20 52.01 2.18
N GLU A 364 -6.71 51.56 1.04
CA GLU A 364 -7.97 51.54 0.26
C GLU A 364 -7.62 50.77 -1.05
N SER A 365 -8.63 50.44 -1.84
CA SER A 365 -8.56 50.06 -3.27
C SER A 365 -8.08 48.63 -3.57
N GLY A 366 -8.63 47.91 -4.53
CA GLY A 366 -9.68 48.22 -5.48
C GLY A 366 -9.91 46.95 -6.30
N THR A 367 -11.16 46.52 -6.39
CA THR A 367 -11.62 45.46 -7.30
C THR A 367 -12.18 46.10 -8.55
N THR A 368 -11.56 45.83 -9.69
CA THR A 368 -12.14 46.08 -11.00
C THR A 368 -12.29 44.75 -11.72
N GLU A 369 -13.52 44.52 -12.17
CA GLU A 369 -13.94 43.50 -13.11
C GLU A 369 -13.15 43.60 -14.43
N GLU A 370 -12.94 42.47 -15.11
CA GLU A 370 -13.17 42.44 -16.55
C GLU A 370 -13.46 41.00 -17.03
N GLU A 371 -14.67 40.85 -17.55
CA GLU A 371 -15.13 39.75 -18.39
C GLU A 371 -14.21 39.58 -19.61
N LYS A 372 -13.99 38.34 -20.05
CA LYS A 372 -13.81 38.07 -21.47
C LYS A 372 -14.47 36.77 -21.89
N ALA A 373 -15.48 36.95 -22.73
CA ALA A 373 -16.19 35.96 -23.50
C ALA A 373 -15.37 35.46 -24.70
N SER A 374 -15.93 34.41 -25.30
CA SER A 374 -15.74 33.87 -26.66
C SER A 374 -14.37 33.25 -26.98
N ASP A 375 -14.36 31.98 -27.37
CA ASP A 375 -14.38 31.67 -28.81
C ASP A 375 -14.79 30.22 -29.07
N THR A 376 -15.72 30.06 -30.02
CA THR A 376 -16.25 28.81 -30.55
C THR A 376 -15.47 28.48 -31.82
N GLY A 377 -14.79 27.33 -31.84
CA GLY A 377 -14.10 26.84 -33.04
C GLY A 377 -14.54 25.41 -33.36
N GLU A 378 -15.49 25.30 -34.28
CA GLU A 378 -15.74 24.10 -35.09
C GLU A 378 -14.51 23.81 -35.97
N SER A 379 -14.14 22.53 -36.08
CA SER A 379 -13.42 22.04 -37.26
C SER A 379 -13.76 20.57 -37.50
N GLU A 380 -14.67 20.34 -38.45
CA GLU A 380 -14.72 19.13 -39.27
C GLU A 380 -13.45 19.08 -40.14
N VAL A 381 -12.74 17.94 -40.19
CA VAL A 381 -12.04 17.47 -41.40
C VAL A 381 -11.86 15.94 -41.36
N ASN A 382 -12.45 15.28 -42.36
CA ASN A 382 -12.20 13.95 -42.97
C ASN A 382 -12.31 12.64 -42.17
#